data_AF-A0AAW9DV89-F1
#
_entry.id   AF-A0AAW9DV89-F1
#
_cell.length_a   1.000
_cell.length_b   1.000
_cell.length_c   1.000
_cell.angle_alpha   90.00
_cell.angle_beta   90.00
_cell.angle_gamma   90.00
#
_symmetry.space_group_name_H-M   'P 1'
#
loop_
_entity.id
_entity.type
_entity.pdbx_description
1 polymer ?
#
loop_
_entity_poly.entity_id
_entity_poly.type
_entity_poly.pdbx_seq_one_letter_code
_entity_poly.pdbx_strand_id
1 'polypeptide(L)' 'MPGFTTKPGGSGIGLILAREIIEAHGGTLRLKNREDAPGAEAIVILKCRATDLE' A
#
# COMPACT_ATOMS: atom_id res chain seq x y z
N MET A 1 0.68 -2.69 18.80
CA MET A 1 -0.43 -1.73 18.60
C MET A 1 -1.51 -2.40 17.76
N PRO A 2 -2.80 -2.16 17.97
CA PRO A 2 -3.82 -2.68 17.07
C PRO A 2 -3.82 -1.89 15.75
N GLY A 3 -4.10 -2.57 14.64
CA GLY A 3 -4.39 -1.94 13.36
C GLY A 3 -5.76 -1.23 13.37
N PHE A 4 -6.03 -0.44 12.33
CA PHE A 4 -7.33 0.23 12.16
C PHE A 4 -8.19 -0.50 11.12
N THR A 5 -9.45 -0.74 11.46
CA THR A 5 -10.43 -1.31 10.52
C THR A 5 -11.80 -0.66 10.72
N THR A 6 -12.55 -0.51 9.63
CA THR A 6 -13.98 -0.17 9.65
C THR A 6 -14.88 -1.40 9.55
N LYS A 7 -14.30 -2.59 9.29
CA LYS A 7 -15.04 -3.84 9.13
C LYS A 7 -15.16 -4.59 10.47
N PRO A 8 -16.36 -5.07 10.86
CA PRO A 8 -16.54 -5.91 12.04
C PRO A 8 -15.64 -7.15 11.99
N GLY A 9 -14.96 -7.47 13.10
CA GLY A 9 -14.02 -8.60 13.18
C GLY A 9 -12.74 -8.46 12.34
N GLY A 10 -12.54 -7.32 11.66
CA GLY A 10 -11.30 -7.04 10.94
C GLY A 10 -10.14 -6.79 11.91
N SER A 11 -8.95 -7.28 11.59
CA SER A 11 -7.75 -7.01 12.40
C SER A 11 -7.12 -5.64 12.12
N GLY A 12 -7.43 -5.05 10.96
CA GLY A 12 -6.87 -3.75 10.56
C GLY A 12 -5.38 -3.77 10.22
N ILE A 13 -4.77 -4.95 10.06
CA ILE A 13 -3.32 -5.08 9.87
C ILE A 13 -2.89 -5.07 8.40
N GLY A 14 -3.80 -5.32 7.46
CA GLY A 14 -3.44 -5.57 6.06
C GLY A 14 -2.64 -4.43 5.42
N LEU A 15 -2.99 -3.19 5.72
CA LEU A 15 -2.29 -2.02 5.18
C LEU A 15 -0.91 -1.81 5.81
N ILE A 16 -0.78 -2.14 7.11
CA ILE A 16 0.50 -2.09 7.82
C ILE A 16 1.45 -3.14 7.22
N LEU A 17 0.98 -4.38 7.08
CA LEU A 17 1.74 -5.47 6.47
C LEU A 17 2.15 -5.15 5.03
N ALA A 18 1.24 -4.60 4.22
CA ALA A 18 1.55 -4.19 2.86
C ALA A 18 2.67 -3.14 2.82
N ARG A 19 2.63 -2.15 3.71
CA ARG A 19 3.68 -1.13 3.84
C ARG A 19 5.02 -1.76 4.22
N GLU A 20 5.05 -2.62 5.23
CA GLU A 20 6.26 -3.32 5.67
C GLU A 20 6.89 -4.14 4.52
N ILE A 21 6.09 -4.91 3.79
CA ILE A 21 6.55 -5.68 2.63
C ILE A 21 7.15 -4.76 1.58
N ILE A 22 6.44 -3.69 1.21
CA ILE A 22 6.90 -2.77 0.15
C ILE A 22 8.19 -2.06 0.57
N GLU A 23 8.28 -1.61 1.83
CA GLU A 23 9.47 -0.96 2.37
C GLU A 23 10.67 -1.93 2.44
N ALA A 24 10.44 -3.20 2.79
CA ALA A 24 11.47 -4.24 2.75
C ALA A 24 12.04 -4.47 1.33
N HIS A 25 11.24 -4.21 0.28
CA HIS A 25 11.69 -4.24 -1.12
C HIS A 25 12.27 -2.88 -1.59
N GLY A 26 12.48 -1.93 -0.68
CA GLY A 26 13.00 -0.59 -0.99
C GLY A 26 12.03 0.29 -1.77
N GLY A 27 10.73 -0.04 -1.73
CA GLY A 27 9.66 0.72 -2.36
C GLY A 27 8.94 1.67 -1.40
N THR A 28 7.81 2.21 -1.86
CA THR A 28 6.91 3.02 -1.03
C THR A 28 5.43 2.80 -1.38
N LEU A 29 4.56 2.92 -0.37
CA LEU A 29 3.10 2.84 -0.50
C LEU A 29 2.45 4.18 -0.14
N ARG A 30 1.68 4.73 -1.08
CA ARG A 30 0.85 5.93 -0.89
C ARG A 30 -0.62 5.55 -1.00
N LEU A 31 -1.44 6.18 -0.16
CA LEU A 31 -2.89 6.08 -0.22
C LEU A 31 -3.48 7.48 -0.27
N LYS A 32 -4.46 7.68 -1.14
CA LYS A 32 -5.27 8.89 -1.18
C LYS A 32 -6.71 8.55 -1.56
N ASN A 33 -7.62 9.45 -1.23
CA ASN A 33 -8.95 9.41 -1.84
C ASN A 33 -8.82 9.78 -3.31
N ARG A 34 -9.68 9.19 -4.15
CA ARG A 34 -9.82 9.60 -5.53
C ARG A 34 -10.38 11.03 -5.61
N GLU A 35 -9.92 11.78 -6.59
CA GLU A 35 -10.36 13.17 -6.82
C GLU A 35 -11.53 13.25 -7.82
N ASP A 36 -11.67 12.24 -8.67
CA ASP A 36 -12.62 12.20 -9.80
C ASP A 36 -13.93 11.45 -9.50
N ALA A 37 -13.91 10.53 -8.53
CA ALA A 37 -15.04 9.67 -8.18
C ALA A 37 -14.93 9.15 -6.73
N PRO A 38 -16.01 8.60 -6.15
CA PRO A 38 -15.93 7.90 -4.88
C PRO A 38 -14.93 6.74 -4.93
N GLY A 39 -14.06 6.65 -3.93
CA GLY A 39 -13.12 5.54 -3.78
C GLY A 39 -11.75 5.97 -3.26
N ALA A 40 -10.85 5.00 -3.20
CA ALA A 40 -9.46 5.20 -2.79
C ALA A 40 -8.51 4.76 -3.91
N GLU A 41 -7.35 5.41 -3.98
CA GLU A 41 -6.24 5.04 -4.83
C GLU A 41 -5.05 4.61 -3.97
N ALA A 42 -4.46 3.47 -4.31
CA ALA A 42 -3.24 2.96 -3.70
C ALA A 42 -2.12 2.95 -4.75
N ILE A 43 -1.04 3.68 -4.50
CA ILE A 43 0.10 3.77 -5.40
C ILE A 43 1.28 3.05 -4.76
N VAL A 44 1.77 2.02 -5.44
CA VAL A 44 2.97 1.28 -5.05
C VAL A 44 4.09 1.64 -6.00
N ILE A 45 5.21 2.07 -5.46
CA ILE A 45 6.43 2.36 -6.22
C ILE A 45 7.47 1.35 -5.79
N LEU A 46 7.98 0.56 -6.73
CA LEU A 46 9.07 -0.39 -6.51
C LEU A 46 10.28 0.00 -7.35
N LYS A 47 11.46 -0.44 -6.93
CA LYS A 47 12.67 -0.29 -7.74
C LYS A 47 12.59 -1.26 -8.91
N CYS A 48 12.74 -0.73 -10.13
CA CYS A 48 12.96 -1.54 -11.32
C CYS A 48 14.43 -1.98 -11.35
N ARG A 49 14.70 -3.23 -11.72
CA ARG A 49 16.06 -3.67 -11.96
C ARG A 49 16.46 -3.17 -13.35
N ALA A 50 17.68 -2.67 -13.50
CA ALA A 50 18.14 -2.10 -14.78
C ALA A 50 18.08 -3.10 -15.97
N THR A 51 18.00 -4.40 -15.71
CA THR A 51 17.83 -5.46 -16.70
C THR A 51 16.40 -5.63 -17.23
N ASP A 52 15.42 -4.92 -16.68
CA ASP A 52 14.00 -5.01 -17.10
C ASP A 52 13.61 -3.94 -18.14
N LEU A 53 14.58 -3.14 -18.60
CA LEU A 53 14.39 -2.02 -19.55
C LEU A 53 15.02 -2.27 -20.93
N GLU A 54 15.38 -3.52 -21.23
CA GLU A 54 15.90 -3.97 -22.53
C GLU A 54 14.82 -4.66 -23.39
#